data_AF-A0AAU0SJK8-F1
#
_entry.id   AF-A0AAU0SJK8-F1
#
_cell.length_a   1.000
_cell.length_b   1.000
_cell.length_c   1.000
_cell.angle_alpha   90.00
_cell.angle_beta   90.00
_cell.angle_gamma   90.00
#
_symmetry.space_group_name_H-M   'P 1'
#
loop_
_entity.id
_entity.type
_entity.pdbx_description
1 polymer ?
#
loop_
_entity_poly.entity_id
_entity_poly.type
_entity_poly.pdbx_seq_one_letter_code
_entity_poly.pdbx_strand_id
1 'polypeptide(L)'
;MPKYMLDYIRLCWECSLDLRTVGNMRSIVLPTLQREATALRAAVSEFAGAFPELEQDAELLESAIRAGIQRCTPQPHQQELFAA
;
A
#
# COMPACT_ATOMS: atom_id res chain seq x y z
N MET A 1 2.31 -15.03 -0.80
CA MET A 1 2.68 -13.85 0.04
C MET A 1 2.82 -14.15 1.54
N PRO A 2 3.81 -13.57 2.26
CA PRO A 2 3.95 -13.60 3.74
C PRO A 2 2.78 -12.95 4.51
N LYS A 3 2.53 -13.43 5.74
CA LYS A 3 1.41 -12.96 6.59
C LYS A 3 1.41 -11.44 6.83
N TYR A 4 2.56 -10.86 7.17
CA TYR A 4 2.63 -9.42 7.48
C TYR A 4 2.23 -8.54 6.28
N MET A 5 2.52 -8.98 5.04
CA MET A 5 2.08 -8.27 3.85
C MET A 5 0.57 -8.31 3.70
N LEU A 6 -0.06 -9.46 3.96
CA LEU A 6 -1.52 -9.57 3.94
C LEU A 6 -2.17 -8.66 4.99
N ASP A 7 -1.60 -8.59 6.19
CA ASP A 7 -2.06 -7.69 7.25
C ASP A 7 -1.93 -6.22 6.82
N TYR A 8 -0.81 -5.85 6.20
CA TYR A 8 -0.55 -4.49 5.70
C TYR A 8 -1.44 -4.11 4.51
N ILE A 9 -1.66 -5.04 3.59
CA ILE A 9 -2.63 -4.90 2.49
C ILE A 9 -4.02 -4.60 3.05
N ARG A 10 -4.46 -5.35 4.07
CA ARG A 10 -5.75 -5.13 4.72
C ARG A 10 -5.83 -3.72 5.33
N LEU A 11 -4.77 -3.25 5.97
CA LEU A 11 -4.71 -1.89 6.52
C LEU A 11 -4.88 -0.82 5.43
N CYS A 12 -4.38 -1.03 4.21
CA CYS A 12 -4.56 -0.08 3.11
C CYS A 12 -6.04 0.17 2.74
N TRP A 13 -6.93 -0.78 3.01
CA TRP A 13 -8.36 -0.64 2.75
C TRP A 13 -9.18 -0.29 3.99
N GLU A 14 -8.83 -0.89 5.13
CA GLU A 14 -9.70 -0.94 6.32
C GLU A 14 -9.19 -0.13 7.52
N CYS A 15 -8.00 0.48 7.47
CA CYS A 15 -7.44 1.15 8.65
C CYS A 15 -8.29 2.36 9.10
N SER A 16 -8.30 2.66 10.39
CA SER A 16 -8.88 3.91 10.90
C SER A 16 -8.15 5.14 10.33
N LEU A 17 -8.85 6.27 10.27
CA LEU A 17 -8.32 7.54 9.75
C LEU A 17 -7.80 8.46 10.86
N ASP A 18 -7.54 7.92 12.06
CA ASP A 18 -6.92 8.70 13.12
C ASP A 18 -5.46 9.03 12.79
N LEU A 19 -4.98 10.16 13.33
CA LEU A 19 -3.65 10.72 13.01
C LEU A 19 -2.51 9.72 13.23
N ARG A 20 -2.59 8.89 14.28
CA ARG A 20 -1.54 7.90 14.58
C ARG A 20 -1.53 6.80 13.53
N THR A 21 -2.71 6.28 13.17
CA THR A 21 -2.84 5.25 12.14
C THR A 21 -2.39 5.77 10.78
N VAL A 22 -2.83 6.95 10.36
CA VAL A 22 -2.39 7.57 9.10
C VAL A 22 -0.87 7.83 9.11
N GLY A 23 -0.32 8.27 10.23
CA GLY A 23 1.13 8.44 10.41
C GLY A 23 1.90 7.13 10.20
N ASN A 24 1.44 6.04 10.83
CA ASN A 24 2.05 4.71 10.67
C ASN A 24 1.89 4.19 9.24
N MET A 25 0.74 4.43 8.60
CA MET A 25 0.52 4.04 7.21
C MET A 25 1.52 4.71 6.28
N ARG A 26 1.74 6.02 6.44
CA ARG A 26 2.65 6.80 5.59
C ARG A 26 4.13 6.53 5.84
N SER A 27 4.52 6.26 7.08
CA SER A 27 5.94 6.12 7.47
C SER A 27 6.45 4.67 7.46
N ILE A 28 5.58 3.68 7.62
CA ILE A 28 5.98 2.28 7.80
C ILE A 28 5.31 1.38 6.75
N VAL A 29 3.98 1.37 6.72
CA VAL A 29 3.22 0.37 5.93
C VAL A 29 3.40 0.59 4.44
N LEU A 30 3.06 1.78 3.93
CA LEU A 30 3.16 2.09 2.49
C LEU A 30 4.59 1.96 1.95
N PRO A 31 5.64 2.51 2.60
CA PRO A 31 7.01 2.33 2.12
C PRO A 31 7.48 0.87 2.14
N THR A 32 7.00 0.08 3.09
CA THR A 32 7.33 -1.36 3.14
C THR A 32 6.68 -2.09 1.99
N LEU A 33 5.37 -1.91 1.76
CA LEU A 33 4.67 -2.54 0.65
C LEU A 33 5.24 -2.12 -0.72
N GLN A 34 5.66 -0.86 -0.90
CA GLN A 34 6.32 -0.40 -2.13
C GLN A 34 7.64 -1.12 -2.42
N ARG A 35 8.45 -1.39 -1.38
CA ARG A 35 9.68 -2.18 -1.54
C ARG A 35 9.38 -3.61 -1.94
N GLU A 36 8.41 -4.24 -1.28
CA GLU A 36 7.97 -5.60 -1.62
C GLU A 36 7.40 -5.69 -3.03
N ALA A 37 6.59 -4.71 -3.46
CA ALA A 37 6.04 -4.65 -4.82
C ALA A 37 7.15 -4.54 -5.87
N THR A 38 8.19 -3.75 -5.57
CA THR A 38 9.37 -3.64 -6.45
C THR A 38 10.11 -4.98 -6.56
N ALA A 39 10.35 -5.64 -5.43
CA ALA A 39 11.00 -6.95 -5.43
C ALA A 39 10.17 -8.01 -6.18
N LEU A 40 8.85 -7.98 -6.00
CA LEU A 40 7.94 -8.91 -6.64
C LEU A 40 7.84 -8.67 -8.16
N ARG A 41 7.83 -7.41 -8.61
CA ARG A 41 7.91 -7.06 -10.05
C ARG A 41 9.23 -7.49 -10.69
N ALA A 42 10.34 -7.39 -9.96
CA ALA A 42 11.61 -7.92 -10.42
C ALA A 42 11.55 -9.45 -10.61
N ALA A 43 10.97 -10.17 -9.63
CA ALA A 43 10.79 -11.62 -9.73
C ALA A 43 9.87 -12.01 -10.91
N VAL A 44 8.74 -11.32 -11.09
CA VAL A 44 7.85 -11.51 -12.25
C VAL A 44 8.63 -11.39 -13.57
N SER A 45 9.48 -10.37 -13.68
CA SER A 45 10.29 -10.12 -14.88
C SER A 45 11.34 -11.23 -15.10
N GLU A 46 11.96 -11.71 -14.04
CA GLU A 46 12.96 -12.79 -14.08
C GLU A 46 12.35 -14.12 -14.53
N PHE A 47 11.14 -14.43 -14.07
CA PHE A 47 10.47 -15.69 -14.38
C PHE A 47 9.55 -15.64 -15.62
N ALA A 48 9.43 -14.48 -16.27
CA ALA A 48 8.76 -14.28 -17.57
C ALA A 48 7.41 -15.02 -17.74
N GLY A 49 6.55 -15.00 -16.72
CA GLY A 49 5.23 -15.62 -16.76
C GLY A 49 5.19 -17.12 -16.42
N ALA A 50 6.30 -17.72 -15.99
CA ALA A 50 6.32 -19.11 -15.50
C ALA A 50 5.45 -19.33 -14.26
N PHE A 51 5.17 -18.27 -13.51
CA PHE A 51 4.35 -18.28 -12.31
C PHE A 51 3.28 -17.17 -12.38
N PRO A 52 2.10 -17.46 -12.95
CA PRO A 52 0.99 -16.50 -13.03
C PRO A 52 0.56 -15.93 -11.67
N GLU A 53 0.76 -16.69 -10.61
CA GLU A 53 0.46 -16.28 -9.23
C GLU A 53 1.34 -15.11 -8.77
N LEU A 54 2.57 -14.99 -9.28
CA LEU A 54 3.44 -13.86 -8.95
C LEU A 54 2.91 -12.54 -9.56
N GLU A 55 2.36 -12.60 -10.77
CA GLU A 55 1.72 -11.45 -11.41
C GLU A 55 0.50 -11.00 -10.58
N GLN A 56 -0.34 -11.96 -10.17
CA GLN A 56 -1.52 -11.69 -9.35
C GLN A 56 -1.15 -11.11 -7.99
N ASP A 57 -0.13 -11.68 -7.31
CA ASP A 57 0.37 -11.16 -6.04
C ASP A 57 0.92 -9.72 -6.21
N ALA A 58 1.58 -9.42 -7.34
CA ALA A 58 2.11 -8.07 -7.65
C ALA A 58 0.98 -7.06 -7.88
N GLU A 59 0.00 -7.43 -8.70
CA GLU A 59 -1.17 -6.60 -8.99
C GLU A 59 -1.98 -6.29 -7.72
N LEU A 60 -2.19 -7.31 -6.87
CA LEU A 60 -2.88 -7.17 -5.60
C LEU A 60 -2.16 -6.17 -4.70
N LEU A 61 -0.84 -6.31 -4.55
CA LEU A 61 -0.02 -5.46 -3.70
C LEU A 61 0.00 -4.02 -4.20
N GLU A 62 0.16 -3.81 -5.52
CA GLU A 62 0.10 -2.48 -6.13
C GLU A 62 -1.27 -1.82 -5.99
N SER A 63 -2.35 -2.59 -6.11
CA SER A 63 -3.72 -2.12 -5.90
C SER A 63 -3.93 -1.66 -4.47
N ALA A 64 -3.47 -2.44 -3.49
CA ALA A 64 -3.52 -2.09 -2.08
C ALA A 64 -2.73 -0.80 -1.80
N ILE A 65 -1.51 -0.66 -2.34
CA ILE A 65 -0.70 0.55 -2.20
C ILE A 65 -1.44 1.78 -2.72
N ARG A 66 -2.04 1.71 -3.93
CA ARG A 66 -2.82 2.82 -4.49
C ARG A 66 -3.99 3.21 -3.58
N ALA A 67 -4.74 2.23 -3.09
CA ALA A 67 -5.85 2.48 -2.17
C ALA A 67 -5.37 3.13 -0.85
N GLY A 68 -4.27 2.63 -0.29
CA GLY A 68 -3.69 3.18 0.94
C GLY A 68 -3.17 4.61 0.76
N ILE A 69 -2.55 4.94 -0.37
CA ILE A 69 -2.12 6.31 -0.70
C ILE A 69 -3.33 7.25 -0.78
N GLN A 70 -4.37 6.85 -1.51
CA GLN A 70 -5.60 7.63 -1.64
C GLN A 70 -6.24 7.87 -0.27
N ARG A 71 -6.32 6.83 0.56
CA ARG A 71 -6.88 6.89 1.92
C ARG A 71 -6.07 7.80 2.85
N CYS A 72 -4.74 7.80 2.73
CA CYS A 72 -3.84 8.56 3.60
C CYS A 72 -3.55 9.99 3.14
N THR A 73 -4.09 10.41 1.99
CA THR A 73 -3.95 11.77 1.47
C THR A 73 -5.21 12.56 1.83
N PRO A 74 -5.14 13.51 2.79
CA PRO A 74 -6.31 14.31 3.14
C PRO A 74 -6.78 15.13 1.93
N GLN A 75 -8.09 15.21 1.74
CA GLN A 75 -8.68 16.05 0.69
C GLN A 75 -8.42 17.53 1.02
N PRO A 76 -8.15 18.39 0.02
CA PRO A 76 -7.75 19.79 0.22
C PRO A 76 -8.70 20.59 1.12
N HIS A 77 -9.98 20.24 1.13
CA HIS A 77 -11.02 20.89 1.93
C HIS A 77 -10.79 20.84 3.46
N GLN A 78 -9.92 19.96 3.97
CA GLN A 78 -9.61 19.90 5.41
C GLN A 78 -8.44 20.81 5.83
N GLN A 79 -7.65 21.33 4.89
CA GLN A 79 -6.54 22.24 5.21
C GLN A 79 -7.01 23.69 5.38
N GLU A 80 -8.13 24.07 4.76
CA GLU A 80 -8.70 25.43 4.87
C GLU A 80 -9.34 25.70 6.24
N LEU A 81 -9.79 24.66 6.95
CA LEU A 81 -10.47 24.78 8.25
C LEU A 81 -9.54 25.16 9.42
N PHE A 82 -8.22 25.11 9.23
CA PHE A 82 -7.21 25.43 10.26
C PHE A 82 -6.33 26.64 9.90
N ALA A 83 -6.68 27.38 8.84
CA ALA A 83 -5.93 28.54 8.36
C ALA A 83 -6.53 29.90 8.80
N ALA A 84 -7.45 29.89 9.77
CA ALA A 84 -8.11 31.10 10.30
C ALA A 84 -7.48 31.59 11.61
#